data_AF-A0AAU9E424-F1
#
_entry.id   AF-A0AAU9E424-F1
#
_cell.length_a   1.000
_cell.length_b   1.000
_cell.length_c   1.000
_cell.angle_alpha   90.00
_cell.angle_beta   90.00
_cell.angle_gamma   90.00
#
_symmetry.space_group_name_H-M   'P 1'
#
loop_
_entity.id
_entity.type
_entity.pdbx_description
1 polymer ?
#
loop_
_entity_poly.entity_id
_entity_poly.type
_entity_poly.pdbx_seq_one_letter_code
_entity_poly.pdbx_strand_id
1 'polypeptide(L)'
;MNILDKLTEYINENNIDYNFIAKELEVEAKELKKKLLWDKNMLISEMEDIFTLLNISYEDLVLNSEGNIIKQISFDSSIEDIMESLSEDEQEFVQELMRLVESNTQLKNEKSRKMYIN
;
A
#
# COMPACT_ATOMS: atom_id res chain seq x y z
N MET A 1 -18.82 -10.07 -6.05
CA MET A 1 -18.51 -8.62 -6.00
C MET A 1 -17.47 -8.36 -7.08
N ASN A 2 -17.66 -7.39 -7.97
CA ASN A 2 -16.73 -7.10 -9.07
C ASN A 2 -15.53 -6.29 -8.54
N ILE A 3 -14.32 -6.49 -9.07
CA ILE A 3 -13.13 -5.73 -8.67
C ILE A 3 -13.27 -4.23 -8.97
N LEU A 4 -13.98 -3.89 -10.05
CA LEU A 4 -14.26 -2.50 -10.42
C LEU A 4 -15.20 -1.81 -9.43
N ASP A 5 -16.16 -2.56 -8.88
CA ASP A 5 -17.06 -2.05 -7.83
C ASP A 5 -16.24 -1.74 -6.57
N LYS A 6 -15.31 -2.63 -6.19
CA LYS A 6 -14.40 -2.44 -5.05
C LYS A 6 -13.46 -1.27 -5.24
N LEU A 7 -12.90 -1.10 -6.43
CA LEU A 7 -12.04 0.04 -6.75
C LEU A 7 -12.81 1.35 -6.69
N THR A 8 -14.05 1.35 -7.19
CA THR A 8 -14.94 2.51 -7.10
C THR A 8 -15.29 2.84 -5.65
N GLU A 9 -15.59 1.84 -4.83
CA GLU A 9 -15.85 1.99 -3.39
C GLU A 9 -14.63 2.58 -2.67
N TYR A 10 -13.45 2.00 -2.88
CA TYR A 10 -12.19 2.49 -2.29
C TYR A 10 -11.90 3.96 -2.66
N ILE A 11 -12.08 4.34 -3.93
CA ILE A 11 -11.90 5.74 -4.36
C ILE A 11 -12.86 6.69 -3.62
N ASN A 12 -14.12 6.28 -3.44
CA ASN A 12 -15.11 7.09 -2.75
C ASN A 12 -14.86 7.16 -1.24
N GLU A 13 -14.54 6.05 -0.58
CA GLU A 13 -14.27 5.99 0.86
C GLU A 13 -13.06 6.84 1.26
N ASN A 14 -12.03 6.86 0.41
CA ASN A 14 -10.83 7.65 0.63
C ASN A 14 -10.93 9.09 0.10
N ASN A 15 -12.11 9.52 -0.37
CA ASN A 15 -12.35 10.86 -0.96
C ASN A 15 -11.33 11.24 -2.06
N ILE A 16 -10.92 10.27 -2.88
CA ILE A 16 -9.93 10.49 -3.93
C ILE A 16 -10.62 11.16 -5.12
N ASP A 17 -10.06 12.26 -5.62
CA ASP A 17 -10.62 12.98 -6.75
C ASP A 17 -10.40 12.22 -8.06
N TYR A 18 -11.48 11.84 -8.74
CA TYR A 18 -11.42 11.23 -10.07
C TYR A 18 -10.69 12.11 -11.10
N ASN A 19 -10.73 13.44 -10.95
CA ASN A 19 -9.98 14.34 -11.83
C ASN A 19 -8.47 14.21 -11.61
N PHE A 20 -8.03 13.92 -10.38
CA PHE A 20 -6.62 13.67 -10.08
C PHE A 20 -6.16 12.38 -10.77
N ILE A 21 -6.88 11.27 -10.55
CA ILE A 21 -6.56 9.98 -11.18
C ILE A 21 -6.54 10.12 -12.71
N ALA A 22 -7.56 10.78 -13.27
CA ALA A 22 -7.66 10.95 -14.71
C ALA A 22 -6.53 11.81 -15.30
N LYS A 23 -6.10 12.86 -14.57
CA LYS A 23 -4.99 13.71 -14.99
C LYS A 23 -3.67 12.94 -15.01
N GLU A 24 -3.40 12.15 -13.96
CA GLU A 24 -2.16 11.36 -13.86
C GLU A 24 -2.10 10.23 -14.89
N LEU A 25 -3.26 9.68 -15.28
CA LEU A 25 -3.36 8.67 -16.32
C LEU A 25 -3.54 9.24 -17.73
N GLU A 26 -3.49 10.57 -17.88
CA GLU A 26 -3.70 11.27 -19.17
C GLU A 26 -5.03 10.90 -19.88
N VAL A 27 -6.08 10.61 -19.11
CA VAL A 27 -7.43 10.26 -19.61
C VAL A 27 -8.47 11.31 -19.22
N GLU A 28 -9.60 11.33 -19.92
CA GLU A 28 -10.73 12.19 -19.52
C GLU A 28 -11.40 11.65 -18.25
N ALA A 29 -11.60 12.50 -17.24
CA ALA A 29 -12.23 12.09 -15.97
C ALA A 29 -13.64 11.51 -16.14
N LYS A 30 -14.37 12.01 -17.14
CA LYS A 30 -15.70 11.49 -17.51
C LYS A 30 -15.61 10.08 -18.09
N GLU A 31 -14.56 9.79 -18.86
CA GLU A 31 -14.31 8.49 -19.46
C GLU A 31 -13.86 7.49 -18.38
N LEU A 32 -12.91 7.87 -17.53
CA LEU A 32 -12.45 7.07 -16.39
C LEU A 32 -13.62 6.66 -15.49
N LYS A 33 -14.48 7.62 -15.11
CA LYS A 33 -15.66 7.34 -14.28
C LYS A 33 -16.65 6.41 -14.98
N LYS A 34 -16.82 6.55 -16.29
CA LYS A 34 -17.67 5.65 -17.08
C LYS A 34 -17.08 4.24 -17.13
N LYS A 35 -15.76 4.10 -17.32
CA LYS A 35 -15.06 2.82 -17.34
C LYS A 35 -15.20 2.09 -16.01
N LEU A 36 -14.91 2.77 -14.90
CA LEU A 36 -15.00 2.19 -13.54
C LEU A 36 -16.42 1.74 -13.17
N LEU A 37 -17.46 2.48 -13.60
CA LEU A 37 -18.84 2.19 -13.22
C LEU A 37 -19.58 1.22 -14.17
N TRP A 38 -19.21 1.17 -15.45
CA TRP A 38 -20.02 0.50 -16.47
C TRP A 38 -19.23 -0.45 -17.37
N ASP A 39 -17.91 -0.31 -17.47
CA ASP A 39 -17.10 -1.11 -18.39
C ASP A 39 -16.50 -2.32 -17.70
N LYS A 40 -17.24 -3.44 -17.74
CA LYS A 40 -16.78 -4.73 -17.23
C LYS A 40 -15.58 -5.31 -17.99
N ASN A 41 -15.18 -4.68 -19.11
CA ASN A 41 -14.07 -5.10 -19.95
C ASN A 41 -12.88 -4.14 -19.89
N MET A 42 -12.80 -3.30 -18.86
CA MET A 42 -11.60 -2.51 -18.59
C MET A 42 -10.36 -3.40 -18.66
N LEU A 43 -9.32 -2.95 -19.36
CA LEU A 43 -8.14 -3.77 -19.55
C LEU A 43 -7.42 -3.92 -18.20
N ILE A 44 -6.86 -5.10 -17.96
CA ILE A 44 -6.08 -5.37 -16.75
C ILE A 44 -4.94 -4.35 -16.59
N SER A 45 -4.30 -3.95 -17.70
CA SER A 45 -3.25 -2.92 -17.69
C SER A 45 -3.76 -1.55 -17.21
N GLU A 46 -4.96 -1.14 -17.62
CA GLU A 46 -5.54 0.14 -17.17
C GLU A 46 -5.90 0.09 -15.67
N MET A 47 -6.29 -1.08 -15.16
CA MET A 47 -6.50 -1.28 -13.72
C MET A 47 -5.19 -1.28 -12.94
N GLU A 48 -4.14 -1.91 -13.48
CA GLU A 48 -2.79 -1.90 -12.88
C GLU A 48 -2.21 -0.49 -12.78
N ASP A 49 -2.46 0.36 -13.77
CA ASP A 49 -2.04 1.76 -13.72
C ASP A 49 -2.74 2.52 -12.58
N ILE A 50 -4.04 2.28 -12.37
CA ILE A 50 -4.77 2.88 -11.23
C ILE A 50 -4.25 2.31 -9.89
N PHE A 51 -4.02 1.00 -9.82
CA PHE A 51 -3.50 0.37 -8.60
C PHE A 51 -2.12 0.91 -8.23
N THR A 52 -1.26 1.08 -9.23
CA THR A 52 0.08 1.66 -9.05
C THR A 52 -0.02 3.11 -8.60
N LEU A 53 -0.87 3.91 -9.24
CA LEU A 53 -1.07 5.31 -8.89
C LEU A 53 -1.59 5.49 -7.46
N LEU A 54 -2.54 4.65 -7.06
CA LEU A 54 -3.14 4.69 -5.72
C LEU A 54 -2.33 3.92 -4.68
N ASN A 55 -1.23 3.29 -5.09
CA ASN A 55 -0.41 2.41 -4.26
C ASN A 55 -1.24 1.40 -3.46
N ILE A 56 -2.16 0.73 -4.17
CA ILE A 56 -3.03 -0.32 -3.63
C ILE A 56 -2.76 -1.64 -4.33
N SER A 57 -2.70 -2.74 -3.57
CA SER A 57 -2.66 -4.07 -4.17
C SER A 57 -4.08 -4.59 -4.43
N TYR A 58 -4.18 -5.56 -5.34
CA TYR A 58 -5.42 -6.31 -5.56
C TYR A 58 -5.88 -7.00 -4.26
N GLU A 59 -4.94 -7.46 -3.44
CA GLU A 59 -5.20 -8.10 -2.16
C GLU A 59 -5.81 -7.10 -1.17
N ASP A 60 -5.33 -5.85 -1.11
CA ASP A 60 -5.91 -4.80 -0.25
C ASP A 60 -7.37 -4.52 -0.63
N LEU A 61 -7.65 -4.40 -1.92
CA LEU A 61 -9.02 -4.22 -2.43
C LEU A 61 -9.92 -5.42 -2.09
N VAL A 62 -9.40 -6.64 -2.18
CA VAL A 62 -10.19 -7.84 -1.93
C VAL A 62 -10.39 -8.12 -0.45
N LEU A 63 -9.39 -7.90 0.38
CA LEU A 63 -9.40 -8.18 1.82
C LEU A 63 -10.11 -7.09 2.63
N ASN A 64 -10.17 -5.85 2.15
CA ASN A 64 -10.94 -4.77 2.78
C ASN A 64 -12.46 -5.06 2.84
N SER A 65 -12.99 -6.06 2.12
CA SER A 65 -14.41 -6.44 2.22
C SER A 65 -14.77 -7.33 3.43
N GLU A 66 -13.79 -7.82 4.19
CA GLU A 66 -14.04 -8.67 5.38
C GLU A 66 -13.80 -7.95 6.71
N GLY A 67 -13.67 -6.62 6.71
CA GLY A 67 -13.60 -5.83 7.94
C GLY A 67 -12.23 -5.83 8.63
N ASN A 68 -11.17 -6.29 7.95
CA ASN A 68 -9.81 -6.05 8.39
C ASN A 68 -9.25 -4.84 7.64
N ILE A 69 -9.36 -3.69 8.30
CA ILE A 69 -8.64 -2.48 7.94
C ILE A 69 -7.15 -2.78 8.14
N ILE A 70 -6.44 -3.18 7.09
CA ILE A 70 -5.00 -2.89 7.06
C ILE A 70 -4.96 -1.38 6.83
N LYS A 71 -4.82 -0.62 7.92
CA LYS A 71 -4.61 0.82 7.82
C LYS A 71 -3.41 1.02 6.93
N GLN A 72 -3.63 1.61 5.76
CA GLN A 72 -2.55 2.13 4.94
C GLN A 72 -1.67 2.99 5.84
N ILE A 73 -0.46 2.52 6.08
CA ILE A 73 0.57 3.31 6.73
C ILE A 73 0.94 4.36 5.70
N SER A 74 0.33 5.55 5.81
CA SER A 74 0.79 6.72 5.09
C SER A 74 2.24 6.95 5.48
N PHE A 75 3.14 7.20 4.52
CA PHE A 75 4.54 7.52 4.82
C PHE A 75 4.74 8.78 5.70
N ASP A 76 3.66 9.51 5.98
CA ASP A 76 3.60 10.66 6.88
C ASP A 76 3.30 10.30 8.35
N SER A 77 2.91 9.06 8.67
CA SER A 77 2.72 8.62 10.06
C SER A 77 4.05 8.23 10.67
N SER A 78 4.35 8.74 11.87
CA SER A 78 5.58 8.39 12.56
C SER A 78 5.57 6.90 12.94
N ILE A 79 6.75 6.29 13.10
CA ILE A 79 6.86 4.91 13.58
C ILE A 79 6.13 4.74 14.92
N GLU A 80 6.08 5.80 15.73
CA GLU A 80 5.38 5.84 17.01
C GLU A 80 3.85 5.68 16.81
N ASP A 81 3.27 6.38 15.85
CA ASP A 81 1.83 6.26 15.51
C ASP A 81 1.47 4.86 15.02
N ILE A 82 2.39 4.21 14.29
CA ILE A 82 2.21 2.84 13.80
C ILE A 82 2.27 1.86 14.97
N MET A 83 3.27 1.99 15.84
CA MET A 83 3.43 1.12 17.01
C MET A 83 2.23 1.21 17.95
N GLU A 84 1.67 2.40 18.17
CA GLU A 84 0.48 2.60 19.01
C GLU A 84 -0.80 1.93 18.44
N SER A 85 -0.84 1.67 17.13
CA SER A 85 -1.97 1.01 16.49
C SER A 85 -1.94 -0.52 16.56
N LEU A 86 -0.81 -1.11 16.99
CA LEU A 86 -0.59 -2.55 17.10
C LEU A 86 -0.96 -3.08 18.49
N SER A 87 -1.33 -4.35 18.58
CA SER A 87 -1.46 -5.04 19.88
C SER A 87 -0.10 -5.23 20.56
N GLU A 88 -0.08 -5.48 21.88
CA GLU A 88 1.17 -5.64 22.64
C GLU A 88 2.06 -6.76 22.06
N ASP A 89 1.48 -7.89 21.68
CA ASP A 89 2.19 -9.03 21.08
C ASP A 89 2.80 -8.65 19.71
N GLU A 90 2.08 -7.86 18.90
CA GLU A 90 2.55 -7.38 17.60
C GLU A 90 3.65 -6.33 17.75
N GLN A 91 3.53 -5.44 18.74
CA GLN A 91 4.57 -4.49 19.09
C GLN A 91 5.86 -5.20 19.53
N GLU A 92 5.74 -6.23 20.36
CA GLU A 92 6.88 -7.03 20.82
C GLU A 92 7.58 -7.74 19.64
N PHE A 93 6.80 -8.33 18.74
CA PHE A 93 7.32 -8.96 17.53
C PHE A 93 8.06 -7.98 16.60
N VAL A 94 7.49 -6.80 16.37
CA VAL A 94 8.11 -5.76 15.53
C VAL A 94 9.41 -5.24 16.17
N GLN A 95 9.43 -5.06 17.50
CA GLN A 95 10.65 -4.69 18.22
C GLN A 95 11.74 -5.76 18.13
N GLU A 96 11.38 -7.03 18.21
CA GLU A 96 12.32 -8.14 18.06
C GLU A 96 12.91 -8.19 16.65
N LEU A 97 12.08 -7.98 15.62
CA LEU A 97 12.54 -7.87 14.24
C LEU A 97 13.52 -6.70 14.04
N MET A 98 13.23 -5.52 14.58
CA MET A 98 14.15 -4.37 14.50
C MET A 98 15.50 -4.69 15.14
N ARG A 99 15.50 -5.31 16.33
CA ARG A 99 16.73 -5.74 17.02
C ARG A 99 17.54 -6.75 16.20
N LEU A 100 16.87 -7.71 15.55
CA LEU A 100 17.53 -8.71 14.71
C LEU A 100 18.18 -8.08 13.47
N VAL A 101 17.50 -7.11 12.84
CA VAL A 101 18.03 -6.39 11.67
C VAL A 101 19.25 -5.54 12.04
N GLU A 102 19.19 -4.82 13.17
CA GLU A 102 20.33 -4.03 13.67
C GLU A 102 21.53 -4.92 13.99
N SER A 103 21.32 -6.01 14.74
CA SER A 103 22.36 -7.00 15.06
C SER A 103 23.03 -7.55 13.80
N ASN A 104 22.24 -7.95 12.80
CA ASN A 104 22.77 -8.46 11.54
C ASN A 104 23.55 -7.40 10.74
N THR A 105 23.08 -6.15 10.78
CA THR A 105 23.77 -5.02 10.14
C THR A 105 25.11 -4.75 10.81
N GLN A 106 25.17 -4.80 12.15
CA GLN A 106 26.42 -4.67 12.91
C GLN A 106 27.39 -5.82 12.60
N LEU A 107 26.92 -7.07 12.62
CA LEU A 107 27.73 -8.26 12.30
C LEU A 107 28.30 -8.19 10.88
N LYS A 108 27.49 -7.76 9.89
CA LYS A 108 27.94 -7.57 8.51
C LYS A 108 29.03 -6.51 8.43
N ASN A 109 28.85 -5.38 9.11
CA ASN A 109 29.80 -4.27 9.12
C ASN A 109 31.12 -4.66 9.82
N GLU A 110 31.07 -5.39 10.93
CA GLU A 110 32.26 -5.93 11.58
C GLU A 110 33.00 -6.95 10.72
N LYS A 111 32.27 -7.85 10.05
CA LYS A 111 32.85 -8.83 9.12
C LYS A 111 33.55 -8.14 7.97
N SER A 112 32.91 -7.13 7.37
CA SER A 112 33.52 -6.30 6.34
C SER A 112 34.76 -5.57 6.88
N ARG A 113 34.69 -4.93 8.04
CA ARG A 113 35.86 -4.24 8.66
C ARG A 113 37.03 -5.18 8.93
N LYS A 114 36.79 -6.40 9.44
CA LYS A 114 37.85 -7.41 9.65
C LYS A 114 38.50 -7.89 8.34
N MET A 115 37.80 -7.79 7.21
CA MET A 115 38.35 -8.10 5.88
C MET A 115 39.28 -7.00 5.34
N TYR A 116 39.08 -5.73 5.74
CA TYR A 116 39.92 -4.59 5.33
C TYR A 116 41.11 -4.31 6.27
N ILE A 117 41.15 -4.95 7.45
CA ILE A 117 42.22 -4.77 8.46
C ILE A 117 43.33 -5.84 8.34
N ASN A 118 43.15 -6.88 7.50
CA ASN A 118 44.16 -7.90 7.20
C ASN A 118 45.01 -7.56 5.97
#